data_AF-A0A1Y0I6H6-F1
#
_entry.id   AF-A0A1Y0I6H6-F1
#
_cell.length_a   1.000
_cell.length_b   1.000
_cell.length_c   1.000
_cell.angle_alpha   90.00
_cell.angle_beta   90.00
_cell.angle_gamma   90.00
#
_symmetry.space_group_name_H-M   'P 1'
#
loop_
_entity.id
_entity.type
_entity.pdbx_description
1 polymer ?
#
loop_
_entity_poly.entity_id
_entity_poly.type
_entity_poly.pdbx_seq_one_letter_code
_entity_poly.pdbx_strand_id
1 'polypeptide(L)'
;MSQPKQQYHPEINKERIFKALNAATASKASPAEYDIPTLDPVDLYPIPTLVTSETLKSQTAPSVSTIYDVLAFHDRQFIELAYDLTLGRYPDESGMQNYLHQLRSGQCDKKDVLARLLLSPEGRGGIGKLKGSLRIISRYLLTKIPIIRFLVDWLITLVRLPRVVRALNAHHQYQLGVGRDLVDHAQLLARNESENMEILKSRINELSRRAPSREETEHLHELLRKSELASYGAFDDFYRQLENRFRGPETELAAKFNHYDAYIDRIYNDERIREPRALDLGCGRCEWLNYVAAKGFAPTGVDSNAAMMEGTVNPQLTLVQDDLLTYLQSVPDNSFSIVSAFHVIEHLPSGYLLNMIKEVYRVLQPGGAMLLETPNPQNLIVGSHTFYIDPTHLQPVPPQLVEFMAEYNQFLSVELIFSSPSTDSLKNDQNDPGLARVDNLLFGPQDYAVWGRK
;
A
#
# COMPACT_ATOMS: atom_id res chain seq x y z
N MET A 1 85.17 -17.51 22.08
CA MET A 1 84.40 -16.96 23.23
C MET A 1 83.33 -16.04 22.65
N SER A 2 82.16 -16.51 22.21
CA SER A 2 81.08 -17.30 22.86
C SER A 2 80.00 -16.41 23.52
N GLN A 3 78.93 -16.10 22.74
CA GLN A 3 77.48 -16.03 23.06
C GLN A 3 76.92 -15.18 24.25
N PRO A 4 75.58 -14.92 24.37
CA PRO A 4 74.42 -15.00 23.43
C PRO A 4 73.36 -13.83 23.51
N LYS A 5 72.32 -13.95 22.67
CA LYS A 5 71.02 -13.22 22.64
C LYS A 5 70.16 -13.40 23.90
N GLN A 6 69.27 -12.43 24.19
CA GLN A 6 68.03 -12.67 24.96
C GLN A 6 66.85 -11.79 24.47
N GLN A 7 65.68 -12.44 24.37
CA GLN A 7 64.35 -11.96 23.98
C GLN A 7 63.76 -10.94 24.98
N TYR A 8 62.91 -10.02 24.49
CA TYR A 8 61.89 -9.36 25.31
C TYR A 8 60.59 -9.15 24.51
N HIS A 9 59.51 -9.79 24.95
CA HIS A 9 58.12 -9.51 24.59
C HIS A 9 57.60 -8.29 25.39
N PRO A 10 56.63 -7.52 24.90
CA PRO A 10 55.69 -6.84 25.78
C PRO A 10 54.27 -7.39 25.56
N GLU A 11 53.72 -8.00 26.61
CA GLU A 11 52.30 -8.33 26.70
C GLU A 11 51.43 -7.07 26.62
N ILE A 12 50.36 -7.14 25.83
CA ILE A 12 49.33 -6.12 25.76
C ILE A 12 48.50 -6.20 27.05
N ASN A 13 48.69 -5.23 27.94
CA ASN A 13 47.99 -5.13 29.21
C ASN A 13 46.51 -4.77 28.98
N LYS A 14 45.63 -5.79 28.96
CA LYS A 14 44.16 -5.70 28.76
C LYS A 14 43.46 -4.77 29.76
N GLU A 15 44.07 -4.49 30.90
CA GLU A 15 43.53 -3.58 31.92
C GLU A 15 43.53 -2.10 31.47
N ARG A 16 44.43 -1.73 30.54
CA ARG A 16 44.53 -0.36 30.01
C ARG A 16 43.43 -0.04 28.99
N ILE A 17 42.97 -1.04 28.24
CA ILE A 17 41.89 -0.90 27.24
C ILE A 17 40.54 -0.84 27.94
N PHE A 18 40.32 -1.65 28.98
CA PHE A 18 39.08 -1.62 29.76
C PHE A 18 38.91 -0.32 30.56
N LYS A 19 40.02 0.29 31.03
CA LYS A 19 39.99 1.58 31.73
C LYS A 19 39.70 2.76 30.80
N ALA A 20 40.05 2.66 29.51
CA ALA A 20 39.71 3.67 28.49
C ALA A 20 38.23 3.60 28.08
N LEU A 21 37.64 2.39 27.99
CA LEU A 21 36.23 2.20 27.67
C LEU A 21 35.28 2.66 28.78
N ASN A 22 35.64 2.45 30.05
CA ASN A 22 34.83 2.90 31.19
C ASN A 22 35.00 4.40 31.51
N ALA A 23 36.07 5.05 31.03
CA ALA A 23 36.25 6.49 31.15
C ALA A 23 35.40 7.29 30.14
N ALA A 24 35.03 6.68 29.01
CA ALA A 24 34.18 7.29 27.99
C ALA A 24 32.68 7.32 28.38
N THR A 25 32.26 6.48 29.34
CA THR A 25 30.85 6.37 29.78
C THR A 25 30.56 7.09 31.09
N ALA A 26 31.56 7.68 31.75
CA ALA A 26 31.38 8.37 33.03
C ALA A 26 32.22 9.64 33.14
N SER A 27 31.79 10.75 32.52
CA SER A 27 32.17 12.09 32.99
C SER A 27 31.23 13.17 32.46
N LYS A 28 30.43 13.74 33.37
CA LYS A 28 29.86 15.08 33.27
C LYS A 28 30.97 16.10 33.61
N ALA A 29 31.43 16.90 32.66
CA ALA A 29 32.01 18.23 32.93
C ALA A 29 32.14 19.09 31.65
N SER A 30 31.96 20.40 31.86
CA SER A 30 31.77 21.56 30.96
C SER A 30 32.95 21.87 29.99
N PRO A 31 32.73 22.68 28.92
CA PRO A 31 33.53 22.68 27.70
C PRO A 31 34.70 23.67 27.72
N ALA A 32 35.79 23.32 27.05
CA ALA A 32 36.83 24.25 26.61
C ALA A 32 36.73 24.39 25.08
N GLU A 33 36.71 25.64 24.63
CA GLU A 33 36.39 26.12 23.28
C GLU A 33 37.16 25.42 22.15
N TYR A 34 36.41 24.74 21.30
CA TYR A 34 36.76 24.52 19.90
C TYR A 34 35.67 25.19 19.06
N ASP A 35 36.06 26.12 18.20
CA ASP A 35 35.17 26.80 17.24
C ASP A 35 34.65 25.78 16.22
N ILE A 36 33.42 25.32 16.45
CA ILE A 36 32.60 24.58 15.49
C ILE A 36 31.73 25.63 14.79
N PRO A 37 31.71 25.71 13.45
CA PRO A 37 30.73 26.54 12.75
C PRO A 37 29.34 26.11 13.20
N THR A 38 28.59 27.02 13.81
CA THR A 38 27.19 26.81 14.18
C THR A 38 26.41 26.45 12.91
N LEU A 39 26.08 25.18 12.75
CA LEU A 39 24.97 24.77 11.93
C LEU A 39 23.74 25.46 12.51
N ASP A 40 23.09 26.29 11.70
CA ASP A 40 21.78 26.82 12.04
C ASP A 40 20.89 25.64 12.45
N PRO A 41 20.12 25.77 13.54
CA PRO A 41 19.18 24.73 13.93
C PRO A 41 18.27 24.49 12.73
N VAL A 42 18.37 23.29 12.15
CA VAL A 42 17.38 22.80 11.20
C VAL A 42 16.05 22.90 11.92
N ASP A 43 15.16 23.76 11.41
CA ASP A 43 13.78 23.85 11.87
C ASP A 43 13.17 22.45 11.77
N LEU A 44 13.18 21.76 12.91
CA LEU A 44 12.35 20.58 13.11
C LEU A 44 10.93 21.05 12.90
N TYR A 45 10.34 20.69 11.76
CA TYR A 45 8.91 20.81 11.55
C TYR A 45 8.22 20.24 12.79
N PRO A 46 7.35 21.00 13.46
CA PRO A 46 6.69 20.51 14.65
C PRO A 46 5.91 19.27 14.26
N ILE A 47 6.30 18.12 14.82
CA ILE A 47 5.46 16.93 14.84
C ILE A 47 4.12 17.40 15.41
N PRO A 48 2.99 17.22 14.70
CA PRO A 48 1.69 17.55 15.26
C PRO A 48 1.56 16.77 16.57
N THR A 49 1.59 17.48 17.69
CA THR A 49 1.46 16.88 19.01
C THR A 49 0.15 16.10 18.99
N LEU A 50 0.24 14.78 19.10
CA LEU A 50 -0.92 13.92 19.37
C LEU A 50 -1.63 14.54 20.57
N VAL A 51 -2.82 15.07 20.34
CA VAL A 51 -3.68 15.66 21.36
C VAL A 51 -3.88 14.58 22.42
N THR A 52 -3.22 14.76 23.57
CA THR A 52 -3.36 13.82 24.68
C THR A 52 -4.77 13.90 25.24
N SER A 53 -5.28 12.79 25.76
CA SER A 53 -6.61 12.69 26.37
C SER A 53 -6.86 13.66 27.55
N GLU A 54 -5.82 14.34 28.03
CA GLU A 54 -5.90 15.36 29.07
C GLU A 54 -6.28 16.75 28.54
N THR A 55 -5.93 17.10 27.29
CA THR A 55 -6.33 18.41 26.69
C THR A 55 -7.82 18.46 26.32
N LEU A 56 -8.51 17.32 26.29
CA LEU A 56 -9.96 17.23 26.09
C LEU A 56 -10.79 17.45 27.36
N LYS A 57 -10.17 17.44 28.55
CA LYS A 57 -10.90 17.52 29.83
C LYS A 57 -11.08 18.93 30.39
N SER A 58 -10.47 19.96 29.80
CA SER A 58 -10.55 21.34 30.31
C SER A 58 -11.39 22.31 29.47
N GLN A 59 -12.12 21.82 28.47
CA GLN A 59 -13.14 22.65 27.83
C GLN A 59 -14.41 22.59 28.67
N THR A 60 -14.67 23.65 29.42
CA THR A 60 -16.00 23.95 29.94
C THR A 60 -17.02 23.74 28.83
N ALA A 61 -18.07 22.96 29.11
CA ALA A 61 -19.11 22.62 28.14
C ALA A 61 -19.51 23.89 27.34
N PRO A 62 -19.38 23.89 26.00
CA PRO A 62 -19.74 25.06 25.22
C PRO A 62 -21.21 25.36 25.48
N SER A 63 -21.54 26.60 25.81
CA SER A 63 -22.93 27.02 26.01
C SER A 63 -23.67 26.82 24.68
N VAL A 64 -24.38 25.71 24.55
CA VAL A 64 -25.11 25.36 23.33
C VAL A 64 -26.26 26.35 23.18
N SER A 65 -26.11 27.30 22.25
CA SER A 65 -27.11 28.36 22.04
C SER A 65 -27.92 28.13 20.76
N THR A 66 -27.44 27.25 19.87
CA THR A 66 -28.03 27.02 18.56
C THR A 66 -28.12 25.53 18.25
N ILE A 67 -29.18 25.11 17.55
CA ILE A 67 -29.38 23.71 17.16
C ILE A 67 -28.30 23.17 16.21
N TYR A 68 -27.50 24.04 15.61
CA TYR A 68 -26.41 23.68 14.70
C TYR A 68 -25.14 23.24 15.43
N ASP A 69 -24.96 23.61 16.70
CA ASP A 69 -23.78 23.27 17.50
C ASP A 69 -23.70 21.74 17.72
N VAL A 70 -24.86 21.08 17.74
CA VAL A 70 -24.99 19.62 17.90
C VAL A 70 -24.48 18.86 16.68
N LEU A 71 -24.47 19.47 15.49
CA LEU A 71 -24.11 18.78 14.25
C LEU A 71 -22.62 18.40 14.17
N ALA A 72 -21.78 19.05 15.00
CA ALA A 72 -20.36 18.76 15.13
C ALA A 72 -20.08 17.42 15.84
N PHE A 73 -21.01 16.94 16.65
CA PHE A 73 -20.89 15.67 17.36
C PHE A 73 -21.35 14.51 16.47
N HIS A 74 -20.83 13.30 16.70
CA HIS A 74 -21.09 12.13 15.87
C HIS A 74 -21.69 10.97 16.66
N ASP A 75 -22.38 10.09 15.95
CA ASP A 75 -22.79 8.77 16.45
C ASP A 75 -23.59 8.85 17.77
N ARG A 76 -23.17 8.11 18.81
CA ARG A 76 -23.87 8.07 20.10
C ARG A 76 -23.92 9.44 20.79
N GLN A 77 -22.80 10.17 20.82
CA GLN A 77 -22.70 11.50 21.45
C GLN A 77 -23.64 12.51 20.79
N PHE A 78 -23.79 12.44 19.46
CA PHE A 78 -24.74 13.24 18.72
C PHE A 78 -26.18 13.01 19.20
N ILE A 79 -26.59 11.75 19.35
CA ILE A 79 -27.96 11.40 19.72
C ILE A 79 -28.25 11.82 21.16
N GLU A 80 -27.31 11.62 22.08
CA GLU A 80 -27.44 12.05 23.47
C GLU A 80 -27.68 13.56 23.57
N LEU A 81 -26.85 14.35 22.89
CA LEU A 81 -27.00 15.81 22.85
C LEU A 81 -28.27 16.25 22.11
N ALA A 82 -28.65 15.54 21.03
CA ALA A 82 -29.87 15.84 20.29
C ALA A 82 -31.12 15.64 21.17
N TYR A 83 -31.19 14.55 21.95
CA TYR A 83 -32.27 14.28 22.88
C TYR A 83 -32.30 15.27 24.04
N ASP A 84 -31.14 15.57 24.63
CA ASP A 84 -31.03 16.53 25.73
C ASP A 84 -31.49 17.93 25.29
N LEU A 85 -31.05 18.38 24.11
CA LEU A 85 -31.37 19.73 23.62
C LEU A 85 -32.80 19.85 23.09
N THR A 86 -33.35 18.81 22.47
CA THR A 86 -34.70 18.87 21.86
C THR A 86 -35.81 18.44 22.82
N LEU A 87 -35.54 17.46 23.69
CA LEU A 87 -36.53 16.85 24.59
C LEU A 87 -36.22 17.08 26.08
N GLY A 88 -35.02 17.56 26.44
CA GLY A 88 -34.65 17.80 27.84
C GLY A 88 -34.41 16.53 28.66
N ARG A 89 -34.10 15.41 27.99
CA ARG A 89 -33.87 14.10 28.62
C ARG A 89 -32.84 13.29 27.86
N TYR A 90 -32.28 12.28 28.50
CA TYR A 90 -31.43 11.30 27.84
C TYR A 90 -32.28 10.28 27.03
N PRO A 91 -31.78 9.75 25.90
CA PRO A 91 -32.48 8.74 25.12
C PRO A 91 -32.62 7.42 25.91
N ASP A 92 -33.74 6.74 25.72
CA ASP A 92 -33.92 5.37 26.16
C ASP A 92 -33.15 4.40 25.24
N GLU A 93 -32.95 3.16 25.69
CA GLU A 93 -32.14 2.19 24.95
C GLU A 93 -32.71 1.89 23.56
N SER A 94 -34.05 1.84 23.43
CA SER A 94 -34.74 1.67 22.16
C SER A 94 -34.55 2.88 21.23
N GLY A 95 -34.73 4.11 21.74
CA GLY A 95 -34.55 5.33 20.96
C GLY A 95 -33.10 5.54 20.50
N MET A 96 -32.13 5.18 21.36
CA MET A 96 -30.71 5.22 21.04
C MET A 96 -30.37 4.26 19.89
N GLN A 97 -30.72 2.98 20.04
CA GLN A 97 -30.39 1.96 19.03
C GLN A 97 -31.08 2.24 17.69
N ASN A 98 -32.32 2.72 17.72
CA ASN A 98 -33.07 3.02 16.50
C ASN A 98 -32.44 4.16 15.68
N TYR A 99 -32.10 5.28 16.31
CA TYR A 99 -31.47 6.41 15.59
C TYR A 99 -30.02 6.13 15.22
N LEU A 100 -29.27 5.37 16.04
CA LEU A 100 -27.93 4.89 15.68
C LEU A 100 -27.97 4.04 14.41
N HIS A 101 -28.88 3.07 14.36
CA HIS A 101 -29.03 2.19 13.20
C HIS A 101 -29.39 2.98 11.93
N GLN A 102 -30.35 3.91 12.02
CA GLN A 102 -30.76 4.72 10.87
C GLN A 102 -29.66 5.69 10.38
N LEU A 103 -28.84 6.24 11.28
CA LEU A 103 -27.71 7.09 10.90
C LEU A 103 -26.59 6.28 10.23
N ARG A 104 -26.24 5.11 10.80
CA ARG A 104 -25.16 4.26 10.28
C ARG A 104 -25.52 3.57 8.96
N SER A 105 -26.80 3.29 8.73
CA SER A 105 -27.31 2.75 7.46
C SER A 105 -27.61 3.83 6.40
N GLY A 106 -27.46 5.12 6.73
CA GLY A 106 -27.73 6.23 5.81
C GLY A 106 -29.21 6.48 5.53
N GLN A 107 -30.14 5.84 6.26
CA GLN A 107 -31.59 6.02 6.11
C GLN A 107 -32.07 7.41 6.54
N CYS A 108 -31.29 8.12 7.36
CA CYS A 108 -31.54 9.51 7.71
C CYS A 108 -30.24 10.28 7.96
N ASP A 109 -30.27 11.61 7.77
CA ASP A 109 -29.16 12.49 8.15
C ASP A 109 -29.33 13.04 9.59
N LYS A 110 -28.26 13.61 10.17
CA LYS A 110 -28.32 14.22 11.52
C LYS A 110 -29.41 15.30 11.65
N LYS A 111 -29.71 16.03 10.57
CA LYS A 111 -30.73 17.10 10.59
C LYS A 111 -32.13 16.50 10.58
N ASP A 112 -32.34 15.37 9.93
CA ASP A 112 -33.59 14.61 9.94
C ASP A 112 -33.89 14.09 11.34
N VAL A 113 -32.88 13.58 12.06
CA VAL A 113 -33.03 13.16 13.46
C VAL A 113 -33.50 14.33 14.34
N LEU A 114 -32.82 15.49 14.25
CA LEU A 114 -33.21 16.70 14.99
C LEU A 114 -34.63 17.17 14.62
N ALA A 115 -35.00 17.13 13.34
CA ALA A 115 -36.34 17.50 12.90
C ALA A 115 -37.43 16.57 13.46
N ARG A 116 -37.18 15.25 13.47
CA ARG A 116 -38.12 14.25 14.01
C ARG A 116 -38.30 14.39 15.51
N LEU A 117 -37.22 14.64 16.25
CA LEU A 117 -37.29 14.87 17.69
C LEU A 117 -38.07 16.15 18.01
N LEU A 118 -37.81 17.25 17.31
CA LEU A 118 -38.57 18.50 17.47
C LEU A 118 -40.06 18.40 17.12
N LEU A 119 -40.41 17.58 16.12
CA LEU A 119 -41.80 17.39 15.68
C LEU A 119 -42.56 16.31 16.49
N SER A 120 -41.85 15.56 17.33
CA SER A 120 -42.43 14.55 18.21
C SER A 120 -43.42 15.17 19.21
N PRO A 121 -44.40 14.41 19.74
CA PRO A 121 -45.34 14.91 20.73
C PRO A 121 -44.65 15.56 21.95
N GLU A 122 -43.50 15.02 22.36
CA GLU A 122 -42.65 15.50 23.45
C GLU A 122 -41.88 16.79 23.06
N GLY A 123 -41.35 16.85 21.83
CA GLY A 123 -40.52 17.95 21.35
C GLY A 123 -41.28 19.19 20.88
N ARG A 124 -42.60 19.09 20.65
CA ARG A 124 -43.44 20.21 20.17
C ARG A 124 -43.40 21.44 21.07
N GLY A 125 -43.22 21.27 22.38
CA GLY A 125 -43.07 22.37 23.35
C GLY A 125 -41.70 23.08 23.31
N GLY A 126 -40.74 22.55 22.56
CA GLY A 126 -39.40 23.11 22.33
C GLY A 126 -39.24 23.82 20.98
N ILE A 127 -40.24 23.73 20.10
CA ILE A 127 -40.23 24.38 18.77
C ILE A 127 -40.11 25.90 18.96
N GLY A 128 -39.04 26.50 18.43
CA GLY A 128 -38.78 27.94 18.52
C GLY A 128 -37.91 28.40 19.70
N LYS A 129 -37.64 27.54 20.70
CA LYS A 129 -36.71 27.87 21.81
C LYS A 129 -35.24 27.89 21.38
N LEU A 130 -34.89 26.99 20.45
CA LEU A 130 -33.55 26.92 19.87
C LEU A 130 -33.51 27.67 18.53
N LYS A 131 -32.54 28.59 18.38
CA LYS A 131 -32.28 29.27 17.11
C LYS A 131 -31.97 28.23 16.02
N GLY A 132 -32.63 28.34 14.86
CA GLY A 132 -32.44 27.45 13.70
C GLY A 132 -33.40 26.25 13.62
N SER A 133 -34.19 25.97 14.65
CA SER A 133 -35.16 24.87 14.69
C SER A 133 -36.17 24.91 13.53
N LEU A 134 -36.75 26.08 13.23
CA LEU A 134 -37.69 26.26 12.12
C LEU A 134 -37.07 25.97 10.72
N ARG A 135 -35.77 26.22 10.55
CA ARG A 135 -35.06 25.97 9.28
C ARG A 135 -34.78 24.49 9.06
N ILE A 136 -34.51 23.74 10.13
CA ILE A 136 -34.36 22.28 10.09
C ILE A 136 -35.72 21.63 9.83
N ILE A 137 -36.78 22.08 10.52
CA ILE A 137 -38.15 21.57 10.34
C ILE A 137 -38.65 21.82 8.92
N SER A 138 -38.51 23.04 8.40
CA SER A 138 -38.95 23.36 7.03
C SER A 138 -38.23 22.54 5.97
N ARG A 139 -36.90 22.34 6.09
CA ARG A 139 -36.15 21.43 5.22
C ARG A 139 -36.70 20.01 5.27
N TYR A 140 -36.94 19.48 6.47
CA TYR A 140 -37.47 18.13 6.66
C TYR A 140 -38.89 17.95 6.11
N LEU A 141 -39.76 18.96 6.23
CA LEU A 141 -41.11 18.91 5.66
C LEU A 141 -41.06 18.97 4.12
N LEU A 142 -40.13 19.73 3.54
CA LEU A 142 -39.94 19.80 2.09
C LEU A 142 -39.42 18.47 1.50
N THR A 143 -38.64 17.68 2.25
CA THR A 143 -38.17 16.35 1.80
C THR A 143 -39.25 15.26 1.87
N LYS A 144 -40.41 15.53 2.50
CA LYS A 144 -41.56 14.60 2.52
C LYS A 144 -42.45 14.68 1.28
N ILE A 145 -42.26 15.69 0.44
CA ILE A 145 -42.99 15.82 -0.83
C ILE A 145 -42.09 15.24 -1.94
N PRO A 146 -42.46 14.11 -2.58
CA PRO A 146 -41.56 13.37 -3.47
C PRO A 146 -40.99 14.20 -4.63
N ILE A 147 -41.83 15.05 -5.23
CA ILE A 147 -41.45 15.91 -6.37
C ILE A 147 -40.49 17.01 -5.93
N ILE A 148 -40.73 17.62 -4.76
CA ILE A 148 -39.89 18.71 -4.24
C ILE A 148 -38.54 18.15 -3.76
N ARG A 149 -38.52 16.96 -3.16
CA ARG A 149 -37.29 16.27 -2.77
C ARG A 149 -36.38 16.04 -3.98
N PHE A 150 -36.93 15.47 -5.06
CA PHE A 150 -36.16 15.24 -6.29
C PHE A 150 -35.55 16.54 -6.84
N LEU A 151 -36.34 17.62 -6.93
CA LEU A 151 -35.85 18.91 -7.43
C LEU A 151 -34.81 19.56 -6.51
N VAL A 152 -34.99 19.47 -5.19
CA VAL A 152 -34.05 20.01 -4.20
C VAL A 152 -32.74 19.23 -4.19
N ASP A 153 -32.79 17.90 -4.25
CA ASP A 153 -31.60 17.05 -4.28
C ASP A 153 -30.82 17.25 -5.59
N TRP A 154 -31.50 17.38 -6.73
CA TRP A 154 -30.88 17.75 -8.01
C TRP A 154 -30.22 19.13 -7.96
N LEU A 155 -30.91 20.15 -7.42
CA LEU A 155 -30.36 21.49 -7.32
C LEU A 155 -29.15 21.55 -6.37
N ILE A 156 -29.22 20.87 -5.23
CA ILE A 156 -28.11 20.76 -4.28
C ILE A 156 -26.93 20.05 -4.93
N THR A 157 -27.17 18.95 -5.65
CA THR A 157 -26.13 18.20 -6.35
C THR A 157 -25.47 19.06 -7.42
N LEU A 158 -26.25 19.75 -8.26
CA LEU A 158 -25.74 20.67 -9.28
C LEU A 158 -24.89 21.80 -8.68
N VAL A 159 -25.31 22.38 -7.55
CA VAL A 159 -24.57 23.44 -6.84
C VAL A 159 -23.33 22.91 -6.13
N ARG A 160 -23.35 21.65 -5.64
CA ARG A 160 -22.23 21.03 -4.95
C ARG A 160 -21.21 20.41 -5.91
N LEU A 161 -21.61 20.01 -7.11
CA LEU A 161 -20.75 19.31 -8.06
C LEU A 161 -19.44 20.08 -8.35
N PRO A 162 -19.44 21.41 -8.59
CA PRO A 162 -18.19 22.15 -8.77
C PRO A 162 -17.30 22.19 -7.52
N ARG A 163 -17.87 22.07 -6.32
CA ARG A 163 -17.09 21.98 -5.07
C ARG A 163 -16.54 20.57 -4.86
N VAL A 164 -17.32 19.55 -5.17
CA VAL A 164 -16.88 18.14 -5.11
C VAL A 164 -15.78 17.91 -6.14
N VAL A 165 -15.94 18.37 -7.38
CA VAL A 165 -14.90 18.30 -8.42
C VAL A 165 -13.65 19.06 -7.98
N ARG A 166 -13.79 20.27 -7.41
CA ARG A 166 -12.63 21.00 -6.86
C ARG A 166 -11.99 20.30 -5.68
N ALA A 167 -12.77 19.68 -4.79
CA ALA A 167 -12.24 18.94 -3.65
C ALA A 167 -11.55 17.65 -4.09
N LEU A 168 -12.09 16.93 -5.07
CA LEU A 168 -11.46 15.77 -5.69
C LEU A 168 -10.17 16.17 -6.41
N ASN A 169 -10.19 17.25 -7.18
CA ASN A 169 -8.98 17.77 -7.84
C ASN A 169 -7.95 18.24 -6.82
N ALA A 170 -8.35 18.95 -5.76
CA ALA A 170 -7.45 19.40 -4.71
C ALA A 170 -6.88 18.22 -3.91
N HIS A 171 -7.69 17.20 -3.63
CA HIS A 171 -7.24 15.98 -2.97
C HIS A 171 -6.29 15.19 -3.87
N HIS A 172 -6.60 15.05 -5.16
CA HIS A 172 -5.73 14.42 -6.14
C HIS A 172 -4.39 15.17 -6.26
N GLN A 173 -4.40 16.50 -6.35
CA GLN A 173 -3.18 17.31 -6.36
C GLN A 173 -2.41 17.24 -5.04
N TYR A 174 -3.10 17.19 -3.90
CA TYR A 174 -2.48 16.98 -2.59
C TYR A 174 -1.83 15.60 -2.49
N GLN A 175 -2.49 14.55 -2.95
CA GLN A 175 -1.93 13.20 -2.97
C GLN A 175 -0.75 13.08 -3.92
N LEU A 176 -0.83 13.70 -5.12
CA LEU A 176 0.32 13.80 -6.02
C LEU A 176 1.47 14.59 -5.37
N GLY A 177 1.16 15.64 -4.62
CA GLY A 177 2.14 16.42 -3.86
C GLY A 177 2.81 15.59 -2.77
N VAL A 178 2.03 14.99 -1.86
CA VAL A 178 2.54 14.15 -0.77
C VAL A 178 3.28 12.92 -1.31
N GLY A 179 2.76 12.27 -2.35
CA GLY A 179 3.43 11.15 -3.02
C GLY A 179 4.75 11.58 -3.65
N ARG A 180 4.78 12.73 -4.32
CA ARG A 180 6.02 13.29 -4.87
C ARG A 180 7.00 13.71 -3.78
N ASP A 181 6.53 14.31 -2.70
CA ASP A 181 7.37 14.69 -1.56
C ASP A 181 7.93 13.44 -0.85
N LEU A 182 7.14 12.36 -0.73
CA LEU A 182 7.59 11.07 -0.21
C LEU A 182 8.60 10.40 -1.13
N VAL A 183 8.37 10.43 -2.45
CA VAL A 183 9.31 9.92 -3.45
C VAL A 183 10.59 10.76 -3.47
N ASP A 184 10.49 12.09 -3.44
CA ASP A 184 11.61 13.01 -3.38
C ASP A 184 12.38 12.83 -2.06
N HIS A 185 11.68 12.59 -0.95
CA HIS A 185 12.31 12.27 0.33
C HIS A 185 12.96 10.89 0.32
N ALA A 186 12.33 9.87 -0.23
CA ALA A 186 12.90 8.53 -0.40
C ALA A 186 14.10 8.56 -1.34
N GLN A 187 14.04 9.33 -2.42
CA GLN A 187 15.15 9.56 -3.33
C GLN A 187 16.26 10.39 -2.67
N LEU A 188 15.93 11.36 -1.83
CA LEU A 188 16.90 12.11 -1.04
C LEU A 188 17.57 11.20 -0.01
N LEU A 189 16.83 10.33 0.66
CA LEU A 189 17.37 9.32 1.56
C LEU A 189 18.26 8.34 0.81
N ALA A 190 17.81 7.83 -0.34
CA ALA A 190 18.60 6.92 -1.19
C ALA A 190 19.85 7.62 -1.76
N ARG A 191 19.76 8.90 -2.12
CA ARG A 191 20.92 9.73 -2.54
C ARG A 191 21.87 9.98 -1.38
N ASN A 192 21.35 10.33 -0.20
CA ASN A 192 22.14 10.52 1.00
C ASN A 192 22.80 9.21 1.41
N GLU A 193 22.12 8.08 1.32
CA GLU A 193 22.70 6.76 1.53
C GLU A 193 23.76 6.45 0.48
N SER A 194 23.52 6.75 -0.80
CA SER A 194 24.48 6.55 -1.89
C SER A 194 25.72 7.44 -1.73
N GLU A 195 25.55 8.72 -1.40
CA GLU A 195 26.63 9.67 -1.14
C GLU A 195 27.38 9.30 0.14
N ASN A 196 26.68 8.97 1.23
CA ASN A 196 27.30 8.47 2.45
C ASN A 196 28.06 7.17 2.20
N MET A 197 27.56 6.30 1.33
CA MET A 197 28.22 5.05 0.93
C MET A 197 29.44 5.31 0.06
N GLU A 198 29.40 6.29 -0.84
CA GLU A 198 30.54 6.71 -1.66
C GLU A 198 31.62 7.38 -0.81
N ILE A 199 31.22 8.22 0.16
CA ILE A 199 32.09 8.79 1.18
C ILE A 199 32.70 7.68 2.04
N LEU A 200 31.93 6.68 2.45
CA LEU A 200 32.40 5.56 3.24
C LEU A 200 33.38 4.69 2.44
N LYS A 201 33.06 4.37 1.18
CA LYS A 201 33.93 3.65 0.23
C LYS A 201 35.23 4.39 -0.01
N SER A 202 35.19 5.72 -0.20
CA SER A 202 36.39 6.53 -0.40
C SER A 202 37.25 6.63 0.86
N ARG A 203 36.65 6.85 2.04
CA ARG A 203 37.37 6.82 3.34
C ARG A 203 38.03 5.48 3.58
N ILE A 204 37.33 4.39 3.29
CA ILE A 204 37.84 3.04 3.47
C ILE A 204 38.95 2.73 2.49
N ASN A 205 38.84 3.15 1.22
CA ASN A 205 39.93 3.01 0.27
C ASN A 205 41.17 3.85 0.69
N GLU A 206 40.97 5.03 1.28
CA GLU A 206 42.06 5.83 1.86
C GLU A 206 42.70 5.16 3.08
N LEU A 207 41.90 4.56 3.96
CA LEU A 207 42.37 3.80 5.13
C LEU A 207 43.08 2.50 4.72
N SER A 208 42.54 1.75 3.76
CA SER A 208 43.17 0.56 3.18
C SER A 208 44.53 0.85 2.55
N ARG A 209 44.71 2.05 1.95
CA ARG A 209 46.02 2.50 1.43
C ARG A 209 47.02 2.87 2.54
N ARG A 210 46.52 3.23 3.72
CA ARG A 210 47.34 3.59 4.90
C ARG A 210 47.52 2.42 5.88
N ALA A 211 46.76 1.33 5.72
CA ALA A 211 46.82 0.16 6.57
C ALA A 211 48.12 -0.62 6.31
N PRO A 212 48.91 -0.93 7.35
CA PRO A 212 50.20 -1.58 7.19
C PRO A 212 50.11 -3.08 6.87
N SER A 213 48.94 -3.71 7.03
CA SER A 213 48.74 -5.15 6.81
C SER A 213 47.56 -5.49 5.89
N ARG A 214 47.71 -6.58 5.12
CA ARG A 214 46.70 -7.11 4.20
C ARG A 214 45.42 -7.58 4.91
N GLU A 215 45.57 -8.03 6.15
CA GLU A 215 44.50 -8.57 7.01
C GLU A 215 43.54 -7.48 7.50
N GLU A 216 44.05 -6.29 7.85
CA GLU A 216 43.23 -5.13 8.25
C GLU A 216 42.42 -4.56 7.07
N THR A 217 42.98 -4.63 5.85
CA THR A 217 42.30 -4.19 4.62
C THR A 217 41.13 -5.12 4.27
N GLU A 218 41.32 -6.44 4.38
CA GLU A 218 40.26 -7.43 4.18
C GLU A 218 39.14 -7.28 5.22
N HIS A 219 39.48 -7.02 6.48
CA HIS A 219 38.50 -6.78 7.54
C HIS A 219 37.60 -5.55 7.27
N LEU A 220 38.18 -4.48 6.73
CA LEU A 220 37.46 -3.23 6.46
C LEU A 220 36.48 -3.36 5.27
N HIS A 221 36.86 -4.13 4.24
CA HIS A 221 35.98 -4.49 3.13
C HIS A 221 34.84 -5.43 3.55
N GLU A 222 35.09 -6.33 4.49
CA GLU A 222 34.06 -7.22 5.04
C GLU A 222 33.01 -6.45 5.86
N LEU A 223 33.41 -5.43 6.62
CA LEU A 223 32.49 -4.57 7.38
C LEU A 223 31.60 -3.72 6.46
N LEU A 224 32.14 -3.19 5.35
CA LEU A 224 31.37 -2.51 4.31
C LEU A 224 30.28 -3.43 3.74
N ARG A 225 30.69 -4.63 3.34
CA ARG A 225 29.79 -5.64 2.79
C ARG A 225 28.66 -5.95 3.77
N LYS A 226 28.98 -6.15 5.05
CA LYS A 226 27.97 -6.38 6.10
C LYS A 226 27.03 -5.18 6.29
N SER A 227 27.53 -3.95 6.17
CA SER A 227 26.68 -2.75 6.29
C SER A 227 25.74 -2.56 5.10
N GLU A 228 26.21 -2.83 3.87
CA GLU A 228 25.35 -2.83 2.68
C GLU A 228 24.27 -3.92 2.81
N LEU A 229 24.65 -5.16 3.14
CA LEU A 229 23.71 -6.26 3.37
C LEU A 229 22.69 -5.96 4.48
N ALA A 230 23.07 -5.23 5.53
CA ALA A 230 22.16 -4.87 6.62
C ALA A 230 21.12 -3.82 6.22
N SER A 231 21.48 -2.85 5.38
CA SER A 231 20.53 -1.84 4.86
C SER A 231 19.52 -2.47 3.89
N TYR A 232 19.99 -3.28 2.94
CA TYR A 232 19.11 -4.05 2.04
C TYR A 232 18.20 -5.02 2.81
N GLY A 233 18.75 -5.75 3.79
CA GLY A 233 17.97 -6.69 4.61
C GLY A 233 16.87 -6.02 5.46
N ALA A 234 17.06 -4.78 5.90
CA ALA A 234 16.04 -4.04 6.64
C ALA A 234 14.85 -3.63 5.74
N PHE A 235 15.13 -3.26 4.49
CA PHE A 235 14.08 -2.96 3.51
C PHE A 235 13.35 -4.22 3.06
N ASP A 236 14.07 -5.33 2.84
CA ASP A 236 13.47 -6.62 2.49
C ASP A 236 12.52 -7.12 3.59
N ASP A 237 12.89 -6.97 4.87
CA ASP A 237 12.02 -7.36 5.97
C ASP A 237 10.79 -6.44 6.11
N PHE A 238 10.96 -5.13 5.90
CA PHE A 238 9.83 -4.20 5.81
C PHE A 238 8.88 -4.59 4.67
N TYR A 239 9.40 -4.88 3.47
CA TYR A 239 8.62 -5.25 2.30
C TYR A 239 7.84 -6.54 2.53
N ARG A 240 8.48 -7.57 3.07
CA ARG A 240 7.83 -8.83 3.45
C ARG A 240 6.69 -8.60 4.46
N GLN A 241 6.88 -7.73 5.45
CA GLN A 241 5.84 -7.38 6.41
C GLN A 241 4.69 -6.60 5.77
N LEU A 242 4.99 -5.68 4.85
CA LEU A 242 4.00 -4.93 4.07
C LEU A 242 3.11 -5.89 3.28
N GLU A 243 3.71 -6.81 2.51
CA GLU A 243 2.96 -7.82 1.76
C GLU A 243 2.10 -8.71 2.67
N ASN A 244 2.63 -9.16 3.79
CA ASN A 244 1.86 -9.96 4.75
C ASN A 244 0.65 -9.20 5.31
N ARG A 245 0.76 -7.88 5.49
CA ARG A 245 -0.30 -7.03 6.03
C ARG A 245 -1.42 -6.75 5.02
N PHE A 246 -1.09 -6.57 3.75
CA PHE A 246 -2.02 -6.09 2.72
C PHE A 246 -2.54 -7.18 1.79
N ARG A 247 -1.82 -8.29 1.60
CA ARG A 247 -2.21 -9.36 0.66
C ARG A 247 -3.20 -10.38 1.26
N GLY A 248 -3.44 -10.35 2.58
CA GLY A 248 -4.42 -11.19 3.27
C GLY A 248 -3.93 -12.59 3.67
N PRO A 249 -4.73 -13.37 4.43
CA PRO A 249 -4.33 -14.68 4.97
C PRO A 249 -4.28 -15.80 3.92
N GLU A 250 -3.39 -16.78 4.13
CA GLU A 250 -3.19 -17.94 3.23
C GLU A 250 -4.46 -18.80 3.02
N THR A 251 -5.37 -18.81 3.99
CA THR A 251 -6.57 -19.68 3.98
C THR A 251 -7.59 -19.32 2.90
N GLU A 252 -7.45 -18.18 2.23
CA GLU A 252 -8.34 -17.71 1.15
C GLU A 252 -7.72 -17.83 -0.26
N LEU A 253 -6.49 -18.36 -0.37
CA LEU A 253 -5.69 -18.31 -1.60
C LEU A 253 -6.28 -19.06 -2.79
N ALA A 254 -6.87 -20.24 -2.58
CA ALA A 254 -7.46 -21.00 -3.69
C ALA A 254 -8.62 -20.23 -4.34
N ALA A 255 -9.44 -19.55 -3.54
CA ALA A 255 -10.56 -18.78 -4.04
C ALA A 255 -10.13 -17.60 -4.93
N LYS A 256 -8.93 -17.04 -4.68
CA LYS A 256 -8.38 -15.93 -5.46
C LYS A 256 -8.06 -16.30 -6.90
N PHE A 257 -7.71 -17.55 -7.18
CA PHE A 257 -7.26 -17.97 -8.50
C PHE A 257 -8.32 -18.74 -9.29
N ASN A 258 -9.47 -19.05 -8.70
CA ASN A 258 -10.53 -19.84 -9.33
C ASN A 258 -11.03 -19.24 -10.66
N HIS A 259 -10.98 -17.92 -10.85
CA HIS A 259 -11.34 -17.33 -12.14
C HIS A 259 -10.37 -17.67 -13.28
N TYR A 260 -9.20 -18.24 -12.98
CA TYR A 260 -8.25 -18.77 -13.95
C TYR A 260 -8.45 -20.25 -14.28
N ASP A 261 -9.33 -20.98 -13.58
CA ASP A 261 -9.53 -22.42 -13.77
C ASP A 261 -9.77 -22.79 -15.25
N ALA A 262 -10.68 -22.09 -15.92
CA ALA A 262 -11.01 -22.36 -17.32
C ALA A 262 -9.81 -22.13 -18.26
N TYR A 263 -8.93 -21.19 -17.94
CA TYR A 263 -7.73 -20.90 -18.73
C TYR A 263 -6.65 -21.97 -18.51
N ILE A 264 -6.46 -22.37 -17.25
CA ILE A 264 -5.52 -23.42 -16.86
C ILE A 264 -5.94 -24.76 -17.47
N ASP A 265 -7.21 -25.13 -17.35
CA ASP A 265 -7.76 -26.35 -17.92
C ASP A 265 -7.61 -26.38 -19.44
N ARG A 266 -7.79 -25.23 -20.10
CA ARG A 266 -7.59 -25.11 -21.55
C ARG A 266 -6.15 -25.37 -21.98
N ILE A 267 -5.16 -25.00 -21.17
CA ILE A 267 -3.75 -25.29 -21.45
C ILE A 267 -3.39 -26.73 -21.10
N TYR A 268 -3.86 -27.22 -19.96
CA TYR A 268 -3.58 -28.58 -19.50
C TYR A 268 -4.10 -29.63 -20.48
N ASN A 269 -5.27 -29.39 -21.09
CA ASN A 269 -5.91 -30.30 -22.04
C ASN A 269 -5.54 -30.04 -23.51
N ASP A 270 -4.63 -29.13 -23.81
CA ASP A 270 -4.24 -28.83 -25.20
C ASP A 270 -3.27 -29.91 -25.73
N GLU A 271 -3.65 -30.62 -26.79
CA GLU A 271 -2.87 -31.73 -27.36
C GLU A 271 -1.47 -31.32 -27.87
N ARG A 272 -1.23 -30.02 -28.09
CA ARG A 272 0.09 -29.50 -28.50
C ARG A 272 1.07 -29.40 -27.34
N ILE A 273 0.56 -29.36 -26.10
CA ILE A 273 1.36 -29.33 -24.88
C ILE A 273 1.83 -30.76 -24.58
N ARG A 274 3.15 -30.95 -24.59
CA ARG A 274 3.75 -32.26 -24.30
C ARG A 274 3.94 -32.48 -22.80
N GLU A 275 4.40 -31.44 -22.13
CA GLU A 275 4.66 -31.44 -20.69
C GLU A 275 4.07 -30.17 -20.07
N PRO A 276 3.14 -30.29 -19.09
CA PRO A 276 2.50 -29.14 -18.47
C PRO A 276 3.44 -28.47 -17.45
N ARG A 277 4.45 -27.76 -17.94
CA ARG A 277 5.41 -27.02 -17.11
C ARG A 277 4.96 -25.58 -16.93
N ALA A 278 4.87 -25.12 -15.69
CA ALA A 278 4.51 -23.73 -15.38
C ALA A 278 5.75 -22.95 -14.93
N LEU A 279 5.90 -21.71 -15.39
CA LEU A 279 6.88 -20.75 -14.90
C LEU A 279 6.15 -19.57 -14.27
N ASP A 280 6.52 -19.18 -13.06
CA ASP A 280 6.06 -17.94 -12.43
C ASP A 280 7.24 -17.00 -12.22
N LEU A 281 7.16 -15.82 -12.85
CA LEU A 281 8.14 -14.76 -12.76
C LEU A 281 7.74 -13.83 -11.60
N GLY A 282 8.65 -13.58 -10.66
CA GLY A 282 8.37 -12.87 -9.41
C GLY A 282 7.43 -13.68 -8.51
N CYS A 283 7.81 -14.93 -8.22
CA CYS A 283 6.90 -15.88 -7.58
C CYS A 283 6.59 -15.57 -6.10
N GLY A 284 7.37 -14.68 -5.46
CA GLY A 284 7.17 -14.26 -4.08
C GLY A 284 6.98 -15.45 -3.13
N ARG A 285 5.86 -15.43 -2.40
CA ARG A 285 5.45 -16.49 -1.44
C ARG A 285 4.97 -17.80 -2.08
N CYS A 286 5.14 -17.97 -3.39
CA CYS A 286 4.86 -19.21 -4.12
C CYS A 286 3.37 -19.65 -4.10
N GLU A 287 2.45 -18.74 -3.82
CA GLU A 287 1.02 -19.03 -3.69
C GLU A 287 0.42 -19.57 -4.99
N TRP A 288 0.71 -18.89 -6.11
CA TRP A 288 0.31 -19.31 -7.44
C TRP A 288 0.97 -20.63 -7.85
N LEU A 289 2.26 -20.80 -7.57
CA LEU A 289 2.99 -22.04 -7.86
C LEU A 289 2.36 -23.26 -7.18
N ASN A 290 1.98 -23.12 -5.90
CA ASN A 290 1.26 -24.16 -5.17
C ASN A 290 -0.10 -24.47 -5.82
N TYR A 291 -0.81 -23.44 -6.27
CA TYR A 291 -2.11 -23.58 -6.94
C TYR A 291 -1.99 -24.38 -8.25
N VAL A 292 -1.03 -24.03 -9.13
CA VAL A 292 -0.86 -24.75 -10.40
C VAL A 292 -0.23 -26.14 -10.23
N ALA A 293 0.58 -26.37 -9.19
CA ALA A 293 1.03 -27.71 -8.82
C ALA A 293 -0.15 -28.63 -8.50
N ALA A 294 -1.13 -28.14 -7.73
CA ALA A 294 -2.35 -28.89 -7.43
C ALA A 294 -3.21 -29.21 -8.67
N LYS A 295 -3.03 -28.45 -9.76
CA LYS A 295 -3.65 -28.69 -11.07
C LYS A 295 -2.82 -29.62 -11.98
N GLY A 296 -1.72 -30.18 -11.47
CA GLY A 296 -0.92 -31.17 -12.17
C GLY A 296 0.20 -30.59 -13.05
N PHE A 297 0.48 -29.28 -12.95
CA PHE A 297 1.65 -28.70 -13.60
C PHE A 297 2.93 -29.03 -12.82
N ALA A 298 4.08 -28.96 -13.51
CA ALA A 298 5.40 -28.95 -12.89
C ALA A 298 5.88 -27.48 -12.75
N PRO A 299 5.67 -26.83 -11.60
CA PRO A 299 5.93 -25.41 -11.41
C PRO A 299 7.40 -25.07 -11.15
N THR A 300 7.85 -23.98 -11.76
CA THR A 300 9.14 -23.32 -11.50
C THR A 300 8.89 -21.86 -11.13
N GLY A 301 9.45 -21.40 -10.03
CA GLY A 301 9.39 -20.02 -9.57
C GLY A 301 10.74 -19.32 -9.70
N VAL A 302 10.71 -18.06 -10.13
CA VAL A 302 11.89 -17.20 -10.18
C VAL A 302 11.62 -15.92 -9.40
N ASP A 303 12.50 -15.57 -8.48
CA ASP A 303 12.42 -14.31 -7.75
C ASP A 303 13.82 -13.80 -7.39
N SER A 304 14.03 -12.48 -7.46
CA SER A 304 15.30 -11.89 -7.05
C SER A 304 15.50 -11.88 -5.52
N ASN A 305 14.39 -11.85 -4.76
CA ASN A 305 14.39 -11.76 -3.32
C ASN A 305 14.22 -13.14 -2.67
N ALA A 306 15.34 -13.72 -2.23
CA ALA A 306 15.34 -15.02 -1.56
C ALA A 306 14.44 -15.05 -0.31
N ALA A 307 14.29 -13.92 0.41
CA ALA A 307 13.51 -13.85 1.64
C ALA A 307 12.01 -14.08 1.41
N MET A 308 11.52 -13.86 0.18
CA MET A 308 10.12 -14.11 -0.19
C MET A 308 9.81 -15.59 -0.39
N MET A 309 10.82 -16.37 -0.76
CA MET A 309 10.72 -17.81 -0.96
C MET A 309 10.97 -18.62 0.33
N GLU A 310 11.54 -17.98 1.35
CA GLU A 310 11.81 -18.60 2.65
C GLU A 310 10.53 -19.15 3.30
N GLY A 311 10.57 -20.40 3.75
CA GLY A 311 9.45 -21.06 4.42
C GLY A 311 8.53 -21.88 3.51
N THR A 312 8.70 -21.83 2.19
CA THR A 312 7.97 -22.68 1.25
C THR A 312 8.51 -24.13 1.30
N VAL A 313 7.67 -25.10 1.67
CA VAL A 313 8.09 -26.51 1.88
C VAL A 313 7.49 -27.48 0.84
N ASN A 314 7.01 -26.99 -0.30
CA ASN A 314 6.40 -27.87 -1.31
C ASN A 314 7.48 -28.50 -2.22
N PRO A 315 7.68 -29.85 -2.17
CA PRO A 315 8.73 -30.53 -2.93
C PRO A 315 8.47 -30.60 -4.44
N GLN A 316 7.27 -30.23 -4.91
CA GLN A 316 6.95 -30.16 -6.33
C GLN A 316 7.45 -28.86 -6.98
N LEU A 317 7.82 -27.86 -6.18
CA LEU A 317 8.25 -26.56 -6.68
C LEU A 317 9.76 -26.58 -6.95
N THR A 318 10.15 -26.07 -8.13
CA THR A 318 11.54 -25.69 -8.39
C THR A 318 11.66 -24.19 -8.18
N LEU A 319 12.47 -23.72 -7.24
CA LEU A 319 12.66 -22.30 -6.95
C LEU A 319 14.07 -21.85 -7.36
N VAL A 320 14.16 -20.71 -8.03
CA VAL A 320 15.41 -20.16 -8.55
C VAL A 320 15.51 -18.70 -8.13
N GLN A 321 16.61 -18.34 -7.46
CA GLN A 321 16.92 -16.94 -7.20
C GLN A 321 17.71 -16.35 -8.37
N ASP A 322 17.07 -15.48 -9.15
CA ASP A 322 17.70 -14.83 -10.31
C ASP A 322 16.94 -13.57 -10.75
N ASP A 323 17.54 -12.78 -11.64
CA ASP A 323 16.84 -11.77 -12.43
C ASP A 323 15.94 -12.44 -13.48
N LEU A 324 14.73 -11.90 -13.68
CA LEU A 324 13.70 -12.53 -14.51
C LEU A 324 14.14 -12.69 -15.97
N LEU A 325 14.71 -11.63 -16.56
CA LEU A 325 15.21 -11.65 -17.94
C LEU A 325 16.43 -12.56 -18.09
N THR A 326 17.36 -12.51 -17.14
CA THR A 326 18.56 -13.35 -17.13
C THR A 326 18.17 -14.83 -17.09
N TYR A 327 17.22 -15.20 -16.22
CA TYR A 327 16.68 -16.54 -16.17
C TYR A 327 16.01 -16.93 -17.49
N LEU A 328 15.08 -16.12 -18.00
CA LEU A 328 14.37 -16.40 -19.26
C LEU A 328 15.34 -16.63 -20.42
N GLN A 329 16.40 -15.84 -20.54
CA GLN A 329 17.43 -15.99 -21.58
C GLN A 329 18.23 -17.29 -21.46
N SER A 330 18.36 -17.84 -20.25
CA SER A 330 19.00 -19.14 -20.02
C SER A 330 18.11 -20.33 -20.38
N VAL A 331 16.79 -20.13 -20.44
CA VAL A 331 15.81 -21.18 -20.71
C VAL A 331 15.72 -21.45 -22.23
N PRO A 332 15.73 -22.72 -22.67
CA PRO A 332 15.52 -23.07 -24.08
C PRO A 332 14.13 -22.70 -24.61
N ASP A 333 14.03 -22.49 -25.92
CA ASP A 333 12.76 -22.26 -26.61
C ASP A 333 11.75 -23.39 -26.31
N ASN A 334 10.46 -23.06 -26.26
CA ASN A 334 9.38 -24.05 -26.11
C ASN A 334 9.52 -24.97 -24.89
N SER A 335 9.91 -24.42 -23.74
CA SER A 335 10.09 -25.13 -22.47
C SER A 335 8.85 -25.16 -21.58
N PHE A 336 8.04 -24.10 -21.56
CA PHE A 336 6.92 -23.94 -20.62
C PHE A 336 5.56 -23.95 -21.31
N SER A 337 4.54 -24.53 -20.69
CA SER A 337 3.17 -24.50 -21.20
C SER A 337 2.41 -23.25 -20.74
N ILE A 338 2.73 -22.74 -19.56
CA ILE A 338 2.22 -21.47 -19.05
C ILE A 338 3.35 -20.66 -18.41
N VAL A 339 3.38 -19.36 -18.69
CA VAL A 339 4.27 -18.41 -18.01
C VAL A 339 3.41 -17.32 -17.40
N SER A 340 3.52 -17.14 -16.09
CA SER A 340 2.78 -16.17 -15.31
C SER A 340 3.68 -15.11 -14.68
N ALA A 341 3.09 -13.96 -14.36
CA ALA A 341 3.66 -12.98 -13.45
C ALA A 341 2.51 -12.26 -12.72
N PHE A 342 2.49 -12.34 -11.40
CA PHE A 342 1.42 -11.78 -10.56
C PHE A 342 1.96 -10.63 -9.73
N HIS A 343 1.48 -9.42 -9.98
CA HIS A 343 1.95 -8.21 -9.31
C HIS A 343 3.45 -7.97 -9.46
N VAL A 344 3.93 -8.04 -10.71
CA VAL A 344 5.36 -7.89 -11.05
C VAL A 344 5.56 -6.76 -12.06
N ILE A 345 4.72 -6.67 -13.08
CA ILE A 345 4.96 -5.78 -14.22
C ILE A 345 4.89 -4.29 -13.85
N GLU A 346 4.24 -3.95 -12.74
CA GLU A 346 4.19 -2.61 -12.16
C GLU A 346 5.52 -2.15 -11.51
N HIS A 347 6.42 -3.10 -11.23
CA HIS A 347 7.78 -2.84 -10.74
C HIS A 347 8.81 -2.77 -11.87
N LEU A 348 8.41 -3.02 -13.12
CA LEU A 348 9.33 -3.13 -14.26
C LEU A 348 9.35 -1.86 -15.12
N PRO A 349 10.53 -1.37 -15.51
CA PRO A 349 10.64 -0.36 -16.56
C PRO A 349 10.05 -0.87 -17.88
N SER A 350 9.40 -0.01 -18.67
CA SER A 350 8.66 -0.44 -19.89
C SER A 350 9.53 -1.18 -20.92
N GLY A 351 10.82 -0.81 -21.05
CA GLY A 351 11.76 -1.52 -21.92
C GLY A 351 12.11 -2.93 -21.43
N TYR A 352 12.18 -3.11 -20.10
CA TYR A 352 12.36 -4.42 -19.48
C TYR A 352 11.12 -5.29 -19.72
N LEU A 353 9.92 -4.75 -19.46
CA LEU A 353 8.65 -5.44 -19.69
C LEU A 353 8.50 -5.93 -21.14
N LEU A 354 8.81 -5.08 -22.13
CA LEU A 354 8.74 -5.47 -23.53
C LEU A 354 9.69 -6.63 -23.87
N ASN A 355 10.93 -6.57 -23.37
CA ASN A 355 11.91 -7.65 -23.55
C ASN A 355 11.49 -8.93 -22.82
N MET A 356 10.87 -8.80 -21.64
CA MET A 356 10.35 -9.93 -20.89
C MET A 356 9.25 -10.62 -21.68
N ILE A 357 8.24 -9.89 -22.19
CA ILE A 357 7.14 -10.45 -23.01
C ILE A 357 7.69 -11.17 -24.26
N LYS A 358 8.71 -10.61 -24.91
CA LYS A 358 9.40 -11.25 -26.04
C LYS A 358 10.01 -12.60 -25.65
N GLU A 359 10.74 -12.66 -24.55
CA GLU A 359 11.36 -13.90 -24.08
C GLU A 359 10.32 -14.90 -23.58
N VAL A 360 9.24 -14.43 -22.95
CA VAL A 360 8.08 -15.27 -22.57
C VAL A 360 7.52 -15.97 -23.79
N TYR A 361 7.28 -15.25 -24.90
CA TYR A 361 6.82 -15.87 -26.15
C TYR A 361 7.81 -16.94 -26.65
N ARG A 362 9.12 -16.69 -26.59
CA ARG A 362 10.15 -17.66 -27.03
C ARG A 362 10.11 -18.95 -26.20
N VAL A 363 10.08 -18.84 -24.88
CA VAL A 363 10.14 -20.01 -23.97
C VAL A 363 8.82 -20.77 -23.88
N LEU A 364 7.70 -20.19 -24.29
CA LEU A 364 6.41 -20.90 -24.33
C LEU A 364 6.41 -21.98 -25.42
N GLN A 365 5.86 -23.15 -25.11
CA GLN A 365 5.55 -24.21 -26.08
C GLN A 365 4.51 -23.73 -27.09
N PRO A 366 4.44 -24.30 -28.31
CA PRO A 366 3.30 -24.09 -29.19
C PRO A 366 2.00 -24.47 -28.50
N GLY A 367 0.98 -23.59 -28.50
CA GLY A 367 -0.20 -23.78 -27.67
C GLY A 367 0.00 -23.41 -26.20
N GLY A 368 1.14 -22.86 -25.81
CA GLY A 368 1.31 -22.29 -24.48
C GLY A 368 0.58 -20.96 -24.32
N ALA A 369 0.59 -20.41 -23.10
CA ALA A 369 0.02 -19.10 -22.83
C ALA A 369 0.79 -18.29 -21.78
N MET A 370 0.69 -16.97 -21.93
CA MET A 370 1.14 -15.98 -20.97
C MET A 370 -0.05 -15.49 -20.13
N LEU A 371 0.18 -15.28 -18.83
CA LEU A 371 -0.78 -14.68 -17.89
C LEU A 371 -0.09 -13.62 -17.04
N LEU A 372 -0.33 -12.33 -17.29
CA LEU A 372 0.26 -11.23 -16.52
C LEU A 372 -0.83 -10.50 -15.73
N GLU A 373 -0.85 -10.60 -14.41
CA GLU A 373 -1.80 -9.90 -13.52
C GLU A 373 -1.12 -8.72 -12.82
N THR A 374 -1.82 -7.58 -12.74
CA THR A 374 -1.33 -6.36 -12.10
C THR A 374 -2.51 -5.46 -11.65
N PRO A 375 -2.30 -4.51 -10.73
CA PRO A 375 -3.36 -3.59 -10.30
C PRO A 375 -3.94 -2.78 -11.45
N ASN A 376 -5.26 -2.63 -11.46
CA ASN A 376 -6.01 -1.96 -12.52
C ASN A 376 -6.04 -0.44 -12.35
N PRO A 377 -5.32 0.35 -13.19
CA PRO A 377 -5.34 1.81 -13.10
C PRO A 377 -6.67 2.43 -13.55
N GLN A 378 -7.56 1.66 -14.18
CA GLN A 378 -8.90 2.15 -14.56
C GLN A 378 -9.84 2.25 -13.36
N ASN A 379 -9.57 1.50 -12.28
CA ASN A 379 -10.22 1.71 -10.99
C ASN A 379 -9.60 2.96 -10.36
N LEU A 380 -10.42 3.98 -10.10
CA LEU A 380 -9.95 5.28 -9.60
C LEU A 380 -9.33 5.18 -8.21
N ILE A 381 -9.83 4.32 -7.33
CA ILE A 381 -9.26 4.13 -5.99
C ILE A 381 -7.88 3.48 -6.10
N VAL A 382 -7.75 2.49 -6.99
CA VAL A 382 -6.47 1.83 -7.25
C VAL A 382 -5.48 2.81 -7.87
N GLY A 383 -5.80 3.33 -9.04
CA GLY A 383 -4.90 4.20 -9.82
C GLY A 383 -4.58 5.54 -9.15
N SER A 384 -5.37 6.01 -8.18
CA SER A 384 -5.09 7.27 -7.47
C SER A 384 -4.58 7.11 -6.04
N HIS A 385 -4.65 5.93 -5.45
CA HIS A 385 -4.35 5.77 -4.02
C HIS A 385 -3.70 4.41 -3.70
N THR A 386 -4.43 3.29 -3.79
CA THR A 386 -3.91 2.02 -3.25
C THR A 386 -2.70 1.49 -4.02
N PHE A 387 -2.56 1.87 -5.30
CA PHE A 387 -1.34 1.61 -6.07
C PHE A 387 -0.08 2.22 -5.42
N TYR A 388 -0.17 3.39 -4.79
CA TYR A 388 1.01 4.07 -4.21
C TYR A 388 1.31 3.66 -2.77
N ILE A 389 0.60 2.67 -2.21
CA ILE A 389 0.91 2.11 -0.89
C ILE A 389 2.23 1.33 -0.93
N ASP A 390 2.49 0.64 -2.05
CA ASP A 390 3.78 0.00 -2.29
C ASP A 390 4.76 1.04 -2.88
N PRO A 391 5.83 1.40 -2.15
CA PRO A 391 6.80 2.40 -2.61
C PRO A 391 7.71 1.89 -3.74
N THR A 392 7.69 0.59 -4.06
CA THR A 392 8.51 -0.02 -5.11
C THR A 392 7.82 -0.01 -6.48
N HIS A 393 6.53 0.31 -6.54
CA HIS A 393 5.82 0.49 -7.82
C HIS A 393 6.40 1.67 -8.60
N LEU A 394 6.64 1.47 -9.90
CA LEU A 394 7.19 2.52 -10.75
C LEU A 394 6.09 3.41 -11.33
N GLN A 395 5.08 2.80 -11.96
CA GLN A 395 3.97 3.50 -12.57
C GLN A 395 2.78 2.57 -12.81
N PRO A 396 1.54 3.08 -12.76
CA PRO A 396 0.38 2.28 -13.12
C PRO A 396 0.46 1.83 -14.59
N VAL A 397 0.19 0.56 -14.85
CA VAL A 397 0.34 -0.03 -16.19
C VAL A 397 -1.04 -0.12 -16.87
N PRO A 398 -1.30 0.61 -17.97
CA PRO A 398 -2.60 0.55 -18.64
C PRO A 398 -2.82 -0.81 -19.33
N PRO A 399 -4.03 -1.41 -19.22
CA PRO A 399 -4.32 -2.71 -19.85
C PRO A 399 -4.05 -2.74 -21.36
N GLN A 400 -4.44 -1.68 -22.07
CA GLN A 400 -4.26 -1.56 -23.52
C GLN A 400 -2.78 -1.55 -23.94
N LEU A 401 -1.88 -1.09 -23.06
CA LEU A 401 -0.46 -1.09 -23.35
C LEU A 401 0.10 -2.51 -23.33
N VAL A 402 -0.27 -3.30 -22.32
CA VAL A 402 0.20 -4.68 -22.17
C VAL A 402 -0.41 -5.57 -23.25
N GLU A 403 -1.70 -5.37 -23.57
CA GLU A 403 -2.37 -6.01 -24.71
C GLU A 403 -1.60 -5.76 -26.03
N PHE A 404 -1.31 -4.49 -26.34
CA PHE A 404 -0.55 -4.13 -27.53
C PHE A 404 0.87 -4.72 -27.52
N MET A 405 1.56 -4.73 -26.37
CA MET A 405 2.88 -5.36 -26.25
C MET A 405 2.83 -6.86 -26.50
N ALA A 406 1.77 -7.55 -26.06
CA ALA A 406 1.57 -8.97 -26.33
C ALA A 406 1.34 -9.22 -27.83
N GLU A 407 0.43 -8.47 -28.46
CA GLU A 407 0.16 -8.56 -29.90
C GLU A 407 1.42 -8.26 -30.74
N TYR A 408 2.17 -7.23 -30.37
CA TYR A 408 3.44 -6.87 -31.00
C TYR A 408 4.46 -8.01 -30.95
N ASN A 409 4.44 -8.81 -29.88
CA ASN A 409 5.27 -10.01 -29.71
C ASN A 409 4.59 -11.30 -30.20
N GLN A 410 3.61 -11.19 -31.12
CA GLN A 410 2.99 -12.31 -31.85
C GLN A 410 2.07 -13.21 -31.01
N PHE A 411 1.70 -12.80 -29.79
CA PHE A 411 0.65 -13.51 -29.07
C PHE A 411 -0.68 -13.38 -29.83
N LEU A 412 -1.42 -14.49 -29.89
CA LEU A 412 -2.72 -14.62 -30.51
C LEU A 412 -3.80 -14.70 -29.44
N SER A 413 -5.02 -14.28 -29.78
CA SER A 413 -6.18 -14.33 -28.87
C SER A 413 -5.86 -13.66 -27.53
N VAL A 414 -5.35 -12.42 -27.59
CA VAL A 414 -5.07 -11.65 -26.39
C VAL A 414 -6.40 -11.27 -25.74
N GLU A 415 -6.56 -11.59 -24.45
CA GLU A 415 -7.79 -11.39 -23.69
C GLU A 415 -7.46 -10.60 -22.41
N LEU A 416 -8.26 -9.58 -22.12
CA LEU A 416 -8.20 -8.82 -20.87
C LEU A 416 -9.19 -9.41 -19.86
N ILE A 417 -8.68 -9.84 -18.72
CA ILE A 417 -9.45 -10.43 -17.63
C ILE A 417 -9.46 -9.41 -16.49
N PHE A 418 -10.63 -9.07 -15.97
CA PHE A 418 -10.75 -8.12 -14.86
C PHE A 418 -11.26 -8.85 -13.61
N SER A 419 -10.59 -8.68 -12.48
CA SER A 419 -10.80 -9.45 -11.25
C SER A 419 -10.84 -8.57 -9.99
N SER A 420 -11.11 -9.20 -8.85
CA SER A 420 -11.06 -8.57 -7.52
C SER A 420 -11.94 -7.30 -7.35
N PRO A 421 -13.23 -7.28 -7.74
CA PRO A 421 -14.08 -6.12 -7.49
C PRO A 421 -14.29 -5.90 -5.98
N SER A 422 -14.48 -4.64 -5.56
CA SER A 422 -14.83 -4.34 -4.17
C SER A 422 -16.23 -4.85 -3.84
N THR A 423 -16.46 -5.22 -2.58
CA THR A 423 -17.80 -5.54 -2.06
C THR A 423 -18.65 -4.29 -1.83
N ASP A 424 -18.03 -3.11 -1.79
CA ASP A 424 -18.73 -1.82 -1.65
C ASP A 424 -19.46 -1.44 -2.93
N SER A 425 -20.54 -0.67 -2.81
CA SER A 425 -21.26 -0.15 -3.97
C SER A 425 -22.07 1.09 -3.61
N LEU A 426 -22.22 1.99 -4.58
CA LEU A 426 -23.12 3.14 -4.56
C LEU A 426 -24.58 2.75 -4.86
N LYS A 427 -24.85 1.49 -5.22
CA LYS A 427 -26.17 0.99 -5.65
C LYS A 427 -27.20 1.06 -4.52
N ASN A 428 -27.89 2.19 -4.42
CA ASN A 428 -29.19 2.32 -3.75
C ASN A 428 -30.38 2.33 -4.72
N ASP A 429 -30.15 2.45 -6.03
CA ASP A 429 -31.20 2.41 -7.06
C ASP A 429 -30.65 1.76 -8.34
N GLN A 430 -31.22 0.62 -8.75
CA GLN A 430 -30.61 -0.29 -9.74
C GLN A 430 -30.72 0.17 -11.20
N ASN A 431 -31.31 1.34 -11.48
CA ASN A 431 -31.71 1.74 -12.84
C ASN A 431 -31.05 3.03 -13.38
N ASP A 432 -30.00 3.57 -12.75
CA ASP A 432 -29.26 4.73 -13.26
C ASP A 432 -27.94 4.31 -13.96
N PRO A 433 -27.84 4.43 -15.30
CA PRO A 433 -26.62 4.10 -16.05
C PRO A 433 -25.41 4.96 -15.68
N GLY A 434 -25.62 6.21 -15.27
CA GLY A 434 -24.55 7.10 -14.82
C GLY A 434 -23.98 6.66 -13.48
N LEU A 435 -24.86 6.30 -12.54
CA LEU A 435 -24.45 5.77 -11.24
C LEU A 435 -23.72 4.44 -11.38
N ALA A 436 -24.20 3.53 -12.24
CA ALA A 436 -23.53 2.27 -12.53
C ALA A 436 -22.12 2.47 -13.10
N ARG A 437 -21.92 3.49 -13.94
CA ARG A 437 -20.59 3.81 -14.48
C ARG A 437 -19.64 4.32 -13.41
N VAL A 438 -20.10 5.20 -12.52
CA VAL A 438 -19.29 5.70 -11.40
C VAL A 438 -18.99 4.59 -10.40
N ASP A 439 -19.98 3.73 -10.12
CA ASP A 439 -19.82 2.55 -9.27
C ASP A 439 -18.73 1.63 -9.80
N ASN A 440 -18.75 1.33 -11.11
CA ASN A 440 -17.72 0.52 -11.75
C ASN A 440 -16.32 1.18 -11.71
N LEU A 441 -16.23 2.50 -11.81
CA LEU A 441 -14.96 3.21 -11.73
C LEU A 441 -14.35 3.23 -10.32
N LEU A 442 -15.18 3.16 -9.27
CA LEU A 442 -14.71 3.21 -7.88
C LEU A 442 -14.57 1.82 -7.26
N PHE A 443 -15.56 0.97 -7.50
CA PHE A 443 -15.75 -0.32 -6.82
C PHE A 443 -15.69 -1.52 -7.78
N GLY A 444 -15.48 -1.26 -9.07
CA GLY A 444 -15.25 -2.31 -10.05
C GLY A 444 -13.89 -3.02 -9.84
N PRO A 445 -13.48 -3.83 -10.83
CA PRO A 445 -12.30 -4.67 -10.73
C PRO A 445 -11.05 -3.91 -10.30
N GLN A 446 -10.40 -4.37 -9.23
CA GLN A 446 -9.17 -3.77 -8.69
C GLN A 446 -7.91 -4.25 -9.40
N ASP A 447 -7.97 -5.44 -10.00
CA ASP A 447 -6.89 -6.03 -10.76
C ASP A 447 -7.34 -6.31 -12.19
N TYR A 448 -6.36 -6.41 -13.09
CA TYR A 448 -6.58 -6.97 -14.41
C TYR A 448 -5.43 -7.91 -14.75
N ALA A 449 -5.71 -8.86 -15.64
CA ALA A 449 -4.72 -9.72 -16.23
C ALA A 449 -4.79 -9.71 -17.75
N VAL A 450 -3.64 -9.88 -18.38
CA VAL A 450 -3.50 -10.10 -19.82
C VAL A 450 -3.20 -11.57 -20.05
N TRP A 451 -4.11 -12.23 -20.75
CA TRP A 451 -3.93 -13.58 -21.25
C TRP A 451 -3.55 -13.53 -22.73
N GLY A 452 -2.53 -14.29 -23.14
CA GLY A 452 -2.13 -14.37 -24.55
C GLY A 452 -1.65 -15.76 -24.92
N ARG A 453 -2.08 -16.29 -26.08
CA ARG A 453 -1.68 -17.63 -26.54
C ARG A 453 -0.58 -17.59 -27.59
N LYS A 454 0.27 -18.62 -27.59
CA LYS A 454 1.27 -18.87 -28.64
C LYS A 454 0.74 -19.80 -29.73
#